data_AF-A0A176YMP9-F1
#
_entry.id   AF-A0A176YMP9-F1
#
_cell.length_a   1.000
_cell.length_b   1.000
_cell.length_c   1.000
_cell.angle_alpha   90.00
_cell.angle_beta   90.00
_cell.angle_gamma   90.00
#
_symmetry.space_group_name_H-M   'P 1'
#
loop_
_entity.id
_entity.type
_entity.pdbx_description
1 polymer ?
#
loop_
_entity_poly.entity_id
_entity_poly.type
_entity_poly.pdbx_seq_one_letter_code
_entity_poly.pdbx_strand_id
1 'polypeptide(L)'
;MMSTTDIIDTLAGIEPGSSLDAIRAKRAQARENAQKSYLALFEPVDASDFSLAERATVALFVIGLHGEPNVTAFYRAKLAATDGAGLVETIEAEVTRGRTSGPYGAFPAGPLSIENKAGLVYGVSADRKSALGTRLAAALEHAHLLVFRPRDAASADMKALLSAGWSNTGIVTLSQLVAFLSFQVRVVSGLRTLGAASA
;
A
#
# COMPACT_ATOMS: atom_id res chain seq x y z
N MET A 1 -18.02 -26.09 3.42
CA MET A 1 -17.67 -24.78 2.82
C MET A 1 -16.25 -24.47 3.23
N MET A 2 -15.26 -24.69 2.35
CA MET A 2 -13.86 -24.38 2.68
C MET A 2 -13.78 -22.97 3.25
N SER A 3 -13.25 -22.84 4.47
CA SER A 3 -13.04 -21.55 5.12
C SER A 3 -12.08 -20.76 4.23
N THR A 4 -12.62 -19.82 3.45
CA THR A 4 -11.79 -18.92 2.66
C THR A 4 -10.99 -18.08 3.64
N THR A 5 -9.68 -18.27 3.66
CA THR A 5 -8.76 -17.50 4.50
C THR A 5 -8.89 -16.00 4.18
N ASP A 6 -9.46 -15.22 5.12
CA ASP A 6 -9.55 -13.76 5.01
C ASP A 6 -8.17 -13.15 5.29
N ILE A 7 -7.71 -12.30 4.39
CA ILE A 7 -6.38 -11.71 4.47
C ILE A 7 -6.22 -10.80 5.69
N ILE A 8 -7.26 -10.06 6.06
CA ILE A 8 -7.19 -9.15 7.22
C ILE A 8 -7.18 -9.98 8.52
N ASP A 9 -7.96 -11.05 8.61
CA ASP A 9 -7.92 -11.95 9.77
C ASP A 9 -6.55 -12.62 9.92
N THR A 10 -6.01 -13.12 8.81
CA THR A 10 -4.67 -13.73 8.76
C THR A 10 -3.61 -12.73 9.23
N LEU A 11 -3.63 -11.52 8.68
CA LEU A 11 -2.69 -10.47 9.05
C LEU A 11 -2.93 -9.98 10.48
N ALA A 12 -4.15 -9.95 10.98
CA ALA A 12 -4.45 -9.53 12.35
C ALA A 12 -4.16 -10.62 13.40
N GLY A 13 -3.98 -11.89 12.98
CA GLY A 13 -3.85 -13.03 13.89
C GLY A 13 -5.17 -13.40 14.56
N ILE A 14 -6.28 -13.25 13.84
CA ILE A 14 -7.62 -13.57 14.35
C ILE A 14 -7.87 -15.06 14.16
N GLU A 15 -7.94 -15.78 15.28
CA GLU A 15 -8.28 -17.20 15.28
C GLU A 15 -9.81 -17.41 15.11
N PRO A 16 -10.25 -18.40 14.31
CA PRO A 16 -11.66 -18.77 14.21
C PRO A 16 -12.28 -19.06 15.57
N GLY A 17 -13.46 -18.51 15.83
CA GLY A 17 -14.16 -18.65 17.12
C GLY A 17 -13.69 -17.71 18.23
N SER A 18 -12.66 -16.89 18.01
CA SER A 18 -12.26 -15.83 18.94
C SER A 18 -13.32 -14.73 19.07
N SER A 19 -13.21 -13.90 20.12
CA SER A 19 -14.08 -12.73 20.31
C SER A 19 -14.01 -11.75 19.13
N LEU A 20 -12.81 -11.53 18.57
CA LEU A 20 -12.62 -10.71 17.38
C LEU A 20 -13.24 -11.33 16.12
N ASP A 21 -13.13 -12.65 15.93
CA ASP A 21 -13.80 -13.33 14.81
C ASP A 21 -15.32 -13.15 14.90
N ALA A 22 -15.90 -13.29 16.09
CA ALA A 22 -17.33 -13.03 16.32
C ALA A 22 -17.74 -11.58 16.02
N ILE A 23 -16.90 -10.60 16.36
CA ILE A 23 -17.13 -9.18 16.01
C ILE A 23 -17.09 -8.98 14.49
N ARG A 24 -16.09 -9.56 13.82
CA ARG A 24 -15.95 -9.43 12.36
C ARG A 24 -17.06 -10.17 11.60
N ALA A 25 -17.58 -11.28 12.13
CA ALA A 25 -18.72 -11.99 11.58
C ALA A 25 -19.99 -11.11 11.52
N LYS A 26 -20.17 -10.14 12.43
CA LYS A 26 -21.28 -9.16 12.37
C LYS A 26 -21.18 -8.19 11.19
N ARG A 27 -20.05 -8.16 10.48
CA ARG A 27 -19.80 -7.31 9.30
C ARG A 27 -19.38 -8.15 8.09
N ALA A 28 -20.10 -9.26 7.87
CA ALA A 28 -19.79 -10.24 6.81
C ALA A 28 -19.51 -9.60 5.44
N GLN A 29 -20.32 -8.61 5.00
CA GLN A 29 -20.11 -7.95 3.72
C GLN A 29 -18.78 -7.17 3.65
N ALA A 30 -18.37 -6.52 4.73
CA ALA A 30 -17.10 -5.80 4.78
C ALA A 30 -15.90 -6.75 4.74
N ARG A 31 -16.01 -7.90 5.43
CA ARG A 31 -15.02 -8.98 5.39
C ARG A 31 -14.90 -9.54 3.96
N GLU A 32 -16.02 -9.96 3.38
CA GLU A 32 -16.08 -10.48 2.01
C GLU A 32 -15.55 -9.49 0.98
N ASN A 33 -15.98 -8.23 1.01
CA ASN A 33 -15.55 -7.23 0.04
C ASN A 33 -14.06 -6.91 0.16
N ALA A 34 -13.51 -6.85 1.38
CA ALA A 34 -12.07 -6.65 1.58
C ALA A 34 -11.25 -7.81 1.00
N GLN A 35 -11.71 -9.05 1.18
CA GLN A 35 -11.06 -10.21 0.58
C GLN A 35 -11.14 -10.17 -0.96
N LYS A 36 -12.30 -9.83 -1.53
CA LYS A 36 -12.44 -9.67 -2.99
C LYS A 36 -11.54 -8.56 -3.54
N SER A 37 -11.39 -7.45 -2.82
CA SER A 37 -10.46 -6.39 -3.21
C SER A 37 -9.01 -6.87 -3.21
N TYR A 38 -8.60 -7.64 -2.20
CA TYR A 38 -7.27 -8.24 -2.17
C TYR A 38 -7.03 -9.16 -3.37
N LEU A 39 -7.98 -10.07 -3.65
CA LEU A 39 -7.88 -11.00 -4.77
C LEU A 39 -7.83 -10.26 -6.12
N ALA A 40 -8.68 -9.25 -6.33
CA ALA A 40 -8.64 -8.45 -7.54
C ALA A 40 -7.30 -7.71 -7.75
N LEU A 41 -6.60 -7.38 -6.66
CA LEU A 41 -5.33 -6.66 -6.70
C LEU A 41 -4.11 -7.57 -6.78
N PHE A 42 -4.15 -8.78 -6.23
CA PHE A 42 -2.98 -9.68 -6.15
C PHE A 42 -3.14 -11.01 -6.90
N GLU A 43 -4.34 -11.33 -7.34
CA GLU A 43 -4.68 -12.49 -8.18
C GLU A 43 -5.60 -12.04 -9.34
N PRO A 44 -5.19 -11.03 -10.13
CA PRO A 44 -6.02 -10.50 -11.21
C PRO A 44 -6.10 -11.51 -12.37
N VAL A 45 -7.20 -11.43 -13.12
CA VAL A 45 -7.36 -12.17 -14.38
C VAL A 45 -6.32 -11.72 -15.42
N ASP A 46 -5.95 -10.43 -15.39
CA ASP A 46 -4.95 -9.83 -16.27
C ASP A 46 -3.97 -8.97 -15.46
N ALA A 47 -2.68 -9.25 -15.63
CA ALA A 47 -1.58 -8.54 -14.99
C ALA A 47 -0.67 -7.79 -15.99
N SER A 48 -1.11 -7.62 -17.24
CA SER A 48 -0.32 -7.01 -18.32
C SER A 48 0.03 -5.54 -18.07
N ASP A 49 -0.90 -4.75 -17.54
CA ASP A 49 -0.71 -3.32 -17.26
C ASP A 49 0.08 -3.03 -15.97
N PHE A 50 0.13 -4.01 -15.05
CA PHE A 50 0.78 -3.90 -13.75
C PHE A 50 1.07 -5.31 -13.23
N SER A 51 2.32 -5.74 -13.31
CA SER A 51 2.70 -7.14 -13.06
C SER A 51 2.59 -7.52 -11.58
N LEU A 52 2.55 -8.82 -11.28
CA LEU A 52 2.54 -9.31 -9.89
C LEU A 52 3.78 -8.88 -9.10
N ALA A 53 4.95 -8.82 -9.74
CA ALA A 53 6.18 -8.36 -9.11
C ALA A 53 6.17 -6.85 -8.87
N GLU A 54 5.66 -6.05 -9.81
CA GLU A 54 5.49 -4.62 -9.60
C GLU A 54 4.50 -4.34 -8.47
N ARG A 55 3.39 -5.09 -8.40
CA ARG A 55 2.40 -5.00 -7.30
C ARG A 55 3.02 -5.36 -5.96
N ALA A 56 3.77 -6.45 -5.88
CA ALA A 56 4.44 -6.86 -4.66
C ALA A 56 5.53 -5.85 -4.23
N THR A 57 6.23 -5.26 -5.20
CA THR A 57 7.22 -4.19 -4.98
C THR A 57 6.60 -2.96 -4.34
N VAL A 58 5.53 -2.44 -4.94
CA VAL A 58 4.77 -1.30 -4.40
C VAL A 58 4.16 -1.65 -3.05
N ALA A 59 3.68 -2.89 -2.87
CA ALA A 59 3.07 -3.33 -1.62
C ALA A 59 4.06 -3.36 -0.46
N LEU A 60 5.26 -3.92 -0.67
CA LEU A 60 6.33 -3.89 0.33
C LEU A 60 6.70 -2.45 0.69
N PHE A 61 6.82 -1.56 -0.29
CA PHE A 61 7.11 -0.16 -0.05
C PHE A 61 6.03 0.52 0.79
N VAL A 62 4.76 0.48 0.35
CA VAL A 62 3.64 1.13 1.05
C VAL A 62 3.52 0.61 2.48
N ILE A 63 3.52 -0.70 2.68
CA ILE A 63 3.35 -1.30 4.01
C ILE A 63 4.56 -0.99 4.90
N GLY A 64 5.76 -0.97 4.33
CA GLY A 64 6.97 -0.53 5.03
C GLY A 64 6.88 0.92 5.54
N LEU A 65 6.25 1.82 4.79
CA LEU A 65 6.02 3.20 5.21
C LEU A 65 5.05 3.30 6.40
N HIS A 66 4.06 2.41 6.49
CA HIS A 66 3.13 2.33 7.64
C HIS A 66 3.76 1.71 8.89
N GLY A 67 4.83 0.92 8.74
CA GLY A 67 5.65 0.45 9.86
C GLY A 67 5.06 -0.71 10.67
N GLU A 68 4.18 -1.53 10.08
CA GLU A 68 3.59 -2.72 10.72
C GLU A 68 4.40 -3.99 10.44
N PRO A 69 5.24 -4.50 11.38
CA PRO A 69 6.29 -5.49 11.07
C PRO A 69 5.76 -6.80 10.49
N ASN A 70 4.67 -7.33 11.05
CA ASN A 70 4.06 -8.58 10.58
C ASN A 70 3.46 -8.45 9.18
N VAL A 71 2.87 -7.28 8.87
CA VAL A 71 2.31 -7.02 7.53
C VAL A 71 3.44 -6.78 6.54
N THR A 72 4.51 -6.07 6.95
CA THR A 72 5.73 -5.91 6.15
C THR A 72 6.35 -7.27 5.81
N ALA A 73 6.48 -8.17 6.79
CA ALA A 73 7.00 -9.52 6.57
C ALA A 73 6.18 -10.32 5.54
N PHE A 74 4.85 -10.20 5.58
CA PHE A 74 3.97 -10.83 4.60
C PHE A 74 4.23 -10.32 3.18
N TYR A 75 4.31 -9.01 2.97
CA TYR A 75 4.55 -8.45 1.63
C TYR A 75 6.00 -8.58 1.17
N ARG A 76 6.96 -8.67 2.11
CA ARG A 76 8.35 -9.05 1.83
C ARG A 76 8.42 -10.47 1.25
N ALA A 77 7.76 -11.42 1.90
CA ALA A 77 7.66 -12.80 1.41
C ALA A 77 6.94 -12.87 0.05
N LYS A 78 5.89 -12.05 -0.13
CA LYS A 78 5.18 -11.96 -1.42
C LYS A 78 6.11 -11.48 -2.54
N LEU A 79 6.91 -10.44 -2.33
CA LEU A 79 7.88 -9.98 -3.34
C LEU A 79 8.96 -11.02 -3.61
N ALA A 80 9.48 -11.66 -2.56
CA ALA A 80 10.48 -12.72 -2.68
C ALA A 80 9.99 -13.96 -3.46
N ALA A 81 8.67 -14.17 -3.56
CA ALA A 81 8.06 -15.24 -4.35
C ALA A 81 7.81 -14.86 -5.82
N THR A 82 8.22 -13.67 -6.26
CA THR A 82 8.12 -13.21 -7.65
C THR A 82 9.50 -13.12 -8.30
N ASP A 83 9.57 -12.84 -9.60
CA ASP A 83 10.80 -12.48 -10.30
C ASP A 83 11.43 -11.15 -9.81
N GLY A 84 10.71 -10.39 -8.97
CA GLY A 84 11.20 -9.20 -8.28
C GLY A 84 11.99 -9.46 -6.99
N ALA A 85 12.34 -10.71 -6.65
CA ALA A 85 13.02 -11.05 -5.40
C ALA A 85 14.32 -10.25 -5.15
N GLY A 86 15.08 -9.94 -6.21
CA GLY A 86 16.30 -9.13 -6.12
C GLY A 86 16.08 -7.66 -5.70
N LEU A 87 14.83 -7.19 -5.69
CA LEU A 87 14.49 -5.82 -5.31
C LEU A 87 14.21 -5.65 -3.82
N VAL A 88 14.05 -6.73 -3.03
CA VAL A 88 13.64 -6.67 -1.61
C VAL A 88 14.48 -5.68 -0.80
N GLU A 89 15.80 -5.82 -0.82
CA GLU A 89 16.72 -4.95 -0.06
C GLU A 89 16.70 -3.50 -0.59
N THR A 90 16.56 -3.33 -1.91
CA THR A 90 16.45 -2.01 -2.53
C THR A 90 15.20 -1.29 -2.04
N ILE A 91 14.07 -1.99 -1.94
CA ILE A 91 12.81 -1.44 -1.46
C ILE A 91 12.84 -1.18 0.05
N GLU A 92 13.43 -2.05 0.86
CA GLU A 92 13.61 -1.80 2.30
C GLU A 92 14.46 -0.53 2.57
N ALA A 93 15.48 -0.30 1.75
CA ALA A 93 16.26 0.93 1.81
C ALA A 93 15.46 2.17 1.37
N GLU A 94 14.62 2.05 0.34
CA GLU A 94 13.71 3.14 -0.07
C GLU A 94 12.61 3.42 0.96
N VAL A 95 12.10 2.39 1.65
CA VAL A 95 11.20 2.55 2.80
C VAL A 95 11.89 3.40 3.86
N THR A 96 13.13 3.06 4.24
CA THR A 96 13.89 3.84 5.23
C THR A 96 14.00 5.32 4.84
N ARG A 97 14.27 5.61 3.56
CA ARG A 97 14.35 6.99 3.05
C ARG A 97 13.00 7.70 2.99
N GLY A 98 11.91 6.96 2.73
CA GLY A 98 10.57 7.50 2.60
C GLY A 98 9.82 7.67 3.92
N ARG A 99 10.29 7.06 5.02
CA ARG A 99 9.60 7.12 6.32
C ARG A 99 9.48 8.55 6.84
N THR A 100 8.26 8.91 7.22
CA THR A 100 7.88 10.22 7.76
C THR A 100 6.52 10.11 8.46
N SER A 101 5.97 11.22 8.94
CA SER A 101 4.64 11.28 9.57
C SER A 101 3.76 12.31 8.87
N GLY A 102 2.67 11.83 8.26
CA GLY A 102 1.63 12.65 7.61
C GLY A 102 0.23 12.44 8.21
N PRO A 103 -0.83 12.93 7.56
CA PRO A 103 -0.78 13.64 6.29
C PRO A 103 -0.21 15.06 6.42
N TYR A 104 0.41 15.52 5.35
CA TYR A 104 0.85 16.91 5.16
C TYR A 104 0.56 17.33 3.71
N GLY A 105 0.77 18.60 3.38
CA GLY A 105 0.45 19.15 2.06
C GLY A 105 -0.12 20.56 2.13
N ALA A 106 -0.60 21.04 1.00
CA ALA A 106 -1.13 22.39 0.82
C ALA A 106 -2.62 22.39 0.44
N PHE A 107 -3.34 23.37 0.96
CA PHE A 107 -4.68 23.75 0.52
C PHE A 107 -4.57 24.91 -0.48
N PRO A 108 -5.55 25.04 -1.40
CA PRO A 108 -5.73 26.26 -2.16
C PRO A 108 -5.82 27.49 -1.23
N ALA A 109 -5.44 28.66 -1.75
CA ALA A 109 -5.53 29.91 -0.98
C ALA A 109 -6.97 30.11 -0.46
N GLY A 110 -7.11 30.22 0.87
CA GLY A 110 -8.40 30.28 1.55
C GLY A 110 -8.29 29.91 3.03
N PRO A 111 -9.41 29.80 3.76
CA PRO A 111 -9.39 29.58 5.22
C PRO A 111 -8.65 28.33 5.66
N LEU A 112 -8.68 27.26 4.85
CA LEU A 112 -8.01 25.99 5.17
C LEU A 112 -6.50 26.02 4.94
N SER A 113 -5.93 27.09 4.34
CA SER A 113 -4.47 27.18 4.16
C SER A 113 -3.70 27.26 5.49
N ILE A 114 -4.40 27.58 6.59
CA ILE A 114 -3.85 27.49 7.96
C ILE A 114 -3.47 26.05 8.35
N GLU A 115 -4.07 25.05 7.71
CA GLU A 115 -3.78 23.62 7.93
C GLU A 115 -2.62 23.11 7.06
N ASN A 116 -2.00 23.98 6.25
CA ASN A 116 -0.83 23.61 5.45
C ASN A 116 0.29 23.09 6.34
N LYS A 117 0.85 21.94 5.96
CA LYS A 117 2.00 21.35 6.65
C LYS A 117 3.04 20.99 5.62
N ALA A 118 4.26 21.49 5.79
CA ALA A 118 5.39 21.05 4.99
C ALA A 118 5.82 19.64 5.41
N GLY A 119 6.30 18.85 4.45
CA GLY A 119 6.80 17.51 4.71
C GLY A 119 7.63 16.98 3.55
N LEU A 120 8.16 15.77 3.71
CA LEU A 120 9.06 15.13 2.75
C LEU A 120 8.39 15.00 1.37
N VAL A 121 9.00 15.59 0.34
CA VAL A 121 8.68 15.30 -1.07
C VAL A 121 9.61 14.16 -1.47
N TYR A 122 9.09 12.93 -1.49
CA TYR A 122 9.92 11.77 -1.77
C TYR A 122 10.24 11.67 -3.25
N GLY A 123 11.49 11.29 -3.54
CA GLY A 123 12.00 11.01 -4.87
C GLY A 123 13.02 9.87 -4.81
N VAL A 124 12.95 8.95 -5.76
CA VAL A 124 13.96 7.89 -5.90
C VAL A 124 15.25 8.53 -6.41
N SER A 125 16.39 8.25 -5.77
CA SER A 125 17.68 8.83 -6.18
C SER A 125 18.12 8.34 -7.56
N ALA A 126 18.96 9.11 -8.26
CA ALA A 126 19.44 8.75 -9.59
C ALA A 126 20.12 7.36 -9.61
N ASP A 127 20.98 7.08 -8.64
CA ASP A 127 21.67 5.79 -8.51
C ASP A 127 20.68 4.63 -8.37
N ARG A 128 19.58 4.82 -7.63
CA ARG A 128 18.56 3.78 -7.42
C ARG A 128 17.59 3.66 -8.58
N LYS A 129 17.35 4.73 -9.34
CA LYS A 129 16.60 4.67 -10.60
C LYS A 129 17.27 3.74 -11.61
N SER A 130 18.60 3.59 -11.57
CA SER A 130 19.31 2.62 -12.41
C SER A 130 18.96 1.16 -12.09
N ALA A 131 18.76 0.85 -10.79
CA ALA A 131 18.40 -0.49 -10.33
C ALA A 131 16.91 -0.80 -10.45
N LEU A 132 16.04 0.19 -10.17
CA LEU A 132 14.57 0.03 -10.19
C LEU A 132 13.96 0.20 -11.59
N GLY A 133 14.63 0.94 -12.47
CA GLY A 133 14.03 1.44 -13.69
C GLY A 133 13.08 2.63 -13.44
N THR A 134 12.82 3.39 -14.50
CA THR A 134 12.00 4.62 -14.45
C THR A 134 10.56 4.34 -14.04
N ARG A 135 10.00 3.22 -14.53
CA ARG A 135 8.60 2.83 -14.31
C ARG A 135 8.29 2.54 -12.84
N LEU A 136 9.08 1.69 -12.18
CA LEU A 136 8.90 1.41 -10.75
C LEU A 136 9.24 2.62 -9.89
N ALA A 137 10.28 3.39 -10.25
CA ALA A 137 10.61 4.60 -9.50
C ALA A 137 9.44 5.60 -9.46
N ALA A 138 8.78 5.85 -10.59
CA ALA A 138 7.59 6.69 -10.65
C ALA A 138 6.43 6.13 -9.82
N ALA A 139 6.28 4.80 -9.76
CA ALA A 139 5.25 4.15 -8.95
C ALA A 139 5.50 4.30 -7.44
N LEU A 140 6.76 4.22 -6.99
CA LEU A 140 7.11 4.49 -5.59
C LEU A 140 6.90 5.95 -5.21
N GLU A 141 7.25 6.88 -6.10
CA GLU A 141 7.01 8.32 -5.93
C GLU A 141 5.51 8.62 -5.79
N HIS A 142 4.68 8.05 -6.67
CA HIS A 142 3.22 8.16 -6.59
C HIS A 142 2.63 7.48 -5.34
N ALA A 143 3.14 6.31 -4.96
CA ALA A 143 2.70 5.63 -3.75
C ALA A 143 2.99 6.48 -2.50
N HIS A 144 4.17 7.09 -2.40
CA HIS A 144 4.52 7.99 -1.29
C HIS A 144 3.61 9.23 -1.25
N LEU A 145 3.36 9.83 -2.42
CA LEU A 145 2.42 10.94 -2.59
C LEU A 145 1.05 10.59 -1.99
N LEU A 146 0.47 9.45 -2.37
CA LEU A 146 -0.84 9.02 -1.86
C LEU A 146 -0.85 8.65 -0.37
N VAL A 147 0.27 8.14 0.17
CA VAL A 147 0.36 7.76 1.59
C VAL A 147 0.42 8.98 2.51
N PHE A 148 1.25 9.98 2.19
CA PHE A 148 1.55 11.09 3.12
C PHE A 148 1.03 12.45 2.70
N ARG A 149 0.74 12.66 1.42
CA ARG A 149 0.34 13.97 0.87
C ARG A 149 -0.73 13.84 -0.22
N PRO A 150 -1.78 13.02 -0.05
CA PRO A 150 -2.75 12.75 -1.12
C PRO A 150 -3.48 14.00 -1.61
N ARG A 151 -3.55 15.07 -0.81
CA ARG A 151 -4.14 16.36 -1.18
C ARG A 151 -3.34 17.11 -2.24
N ASP A 152 -2.03 16.89 -2.29
CA ASP A 152 -1.15 17.54 -3.26
C ASP A 152 -1.20 16.87 -4.64
N ALA A 153 -1.87 15.72 -4.77
CA ALA A 153 -1.94 14.97 -6.02
C ALA A 153 -2.59 15.82 -7.13
N ALA A 154 -1.87 15.94 -8.24
CA ALA A 154 -2.22 16.82 -9.35
C ALA A 154 -2.06 16.15 -10.71
N SER A 155 -2.52 16.84 -11.76
CA SER A 155 -2.38 16.35 -13.15
C SER A 155 -0.92 16.13 -13.56
N ALA A 156 0.03 16.88 -13.00
CA ALA A 156 1.45 16.71 -13.27
C ALA A 156 1.98 15.34 -12.81
N ASP A 157 1.48 14.81 -11.69
CA ASP A 157 1.88 13.49 -11.17
C ASP A 157 1.37 12.37 -12.09
N MET A 158 0.15 12.50 -12.63
CA MET A 158 -0.38 11.56 -13.62
C MET A 158 0.45 11.59 -14.90
N LYS A 159 0.87 12.78 -15.36
CA LYS A 159 1.74 12.92 -16.52
C LYS A 159 3.10 12.26 -16.29
N ALA A 160 3.67 12.37 -15.10
CA ALA A 160 4.93 11.71 -14.75
C ALA A 160 4.82 10.18 -14.86
N LEU A 161 3.72 9.59 -14.39
CA LEU A 161 3.46 8.15 -14.54
C LEU A 161 3.32 7.75 -16.01
N LEU A 162 2.56 8.51 -16.81
CA LEU A 162 2.42 8.26 -18.25
C LEU A 162 3.77 8.33 -18.98
N SER A 163 4.59 9.34 -18.66
CA SER A 163 5.96 9.47 -19.21
C SER A 163 6.89 8.34 -18.77
N ALA A 164 6.63 7.71 -17.63
CA ALA A 164 7.35 6.54 -17.15
C ALA A 164 6.82 5.21 -17.75
N GLY A 165 5.89 5.28 -18.71
CA GLY A 165 5.37 4.12 -19.44
C GLY A 165 4.19 3.42 -18.76
N TRP A 166 3.52 4.06 -17.79
CA TRP A 166 2.26 3.56 -17.25
C TRP A 166 1.10 3.82 -18.23
N SER A 167 0.18 2.86 -18.34
CA SER A 167 -1.10 3.06 -19.01
C SER A 167 -2.10 3.73 -18.04
N ASN A 168 -3.18 4.30 -18.58
CA ASN A 168 -4.26 4.84 -17.73
C ASN A 168 -4.84 3.78 -16.79
N THR A 169 -5.06 2.56 -17.30
CA THR A 169 -5.51 1.41 -16.52
C THR A 169 -4.51 1.10 -15.40
N GLY A 170 -3.22 1.00 -15.72
CA GLY A 170 -2.17 0.76 -14.74
C GLY A 170 -2.10 1.83 -13.64
N ILE A 171 -2.27 3.11 -13.97
CA ILE A 171 -2.29 4.22 -12.99
C ILE A 171 -3.48 4.08 -12.02
N VAL A 172 -4.66 3.74 -12.55
CA VAL A 172 -5.86 3.51 -11.72
C VAL A 172 -5.62 2.33 -10.79
N THR A 173 -5.13 1.19 -11.31
CA THR A 173 -4.88 0.00 -10.48
C THR A 173 -3.77 0.21 -9.46
N LEU A 174 -2.71 0.95 -9.81
CA LEU A 174 -1.66 1.37 -8.87
C LEU A 174 -2.26 2.19 -7.71
N SER A 175 -3.10 3.17 -8.02
CA SER A 175 -3.73 4.01 -7.00
C SER A 175 -4.69 3.23 -6.12
N GLN A 176 -5.44 2.29 -6.70
CA GLN A 176 -6.31 1.36 -5.97
C GLN A 176 -5.51 0.45 -5.03
N LEU A 177 -4.37 -0.07 -5.49
CA LEU A 177 -3.46 -0.88 -4.67
C LEU A 177 -2.99 -0.09 -3.44
N VAL A 178 -2.50 1.13 -3.63
CA VAL A 178 -2.00 1.98 -2.53
C VAL A 178 -3.12 2.30 -1.52
N ALA A 179 -4.33 2.60 -2.02
CA ALA A 179 -5.50 2.87 -1.18
C ALA A 179 -5.90 1.62 -0.38
N PHE A 180 -5.98 0.45 -1.02
CA PHE A 180 -6.32 -0.82 -0.37
C PHE A 180 -5.30 -1.19 0.71
N LEU A 181 -4.00 -1.10 0.42
CA LEU A 181 -2.93 -1.42 1.38
C LEU A 181 -2.98 -0.50 2.61
N SER A 182 -3.19 0.80 2.38
CA SER A 182 -3.32 1.79 3.45
C SER A 182 -4.59 1.58 4.29
N PHE A 183 -5.68 1.08 3.69
CA PHE A 183 -6.86 0.64 4.41
C PHE A 183 -6.58 -0.64 5.22
N GLN A 184 -6.04 -1.67 4.57
CA GLN A 184 -5.77 -2.99 5.15
C GLN A 184 -4.91 -2.87 6.40
N VAL A 185 -3.78 -2.17 6.30
CA VAL A 185 -2.83 -2.05 7.42
C VAL A 185 -3.45 -1.34 8.62
N ARG A 186 -4.23 -0.27 8.41
CA ARG A 186 -4.91 0.44 9.51
C ARG A 186 -5.98 -0.42 10.17
N VAL A 187 -6.72 -1.21 9.40
CA VAL A 187 -7.71 -2.15 9.95
C VAL A 187 -7.01 -3.23 10.77
N VAL A 188 -5.91 -3.79 10.27
CA VAL A 188 -5.10 -4.79 10.99
C VAL A 188 -4.58 -4.24 12.31
N SER A 189 -3.97 -3.04 12.31
CA SER A 189 -3.51 -2.38 13.55
C SER A 189 -4.64 -2.13 14.54
N GLY A 190 -5.80 -1.64 14.05
CA GLY A 190 -6.97 -1.41 14.88
C GLY A 190 -7.53 -2.68 15.52
N LEU A 191 -7.64 -3.76 14.75
CA LEU A 191 -8.12 -5.07 15.24
C LEU A 191 -7.17 -5.66 16.28
N ARG A 192 -5.85 -5.59 16.06
CA ARG A 192 -4.85 -6.03 17.06
C ARG A 192 -4.94 -5.24 18.35
N THR A 193 -5.11 -3.92 18.25
CA THR A 193 -5.30 -3.05 19.42
C THR A 193 -6.56 -3.45 20.20
N LEU A 194 -7.67 -3.69 19.50
CA LEU A 194 -8.92 -4.13 20.12
C LEU A 194 -8.80 -5.52 20.78
N GLY A 195 -8.09 -6.45 20.13
CA GLY A 195 -7.81 -7.78 20.66
C GLY A 195 -6.98 -7.73 21.93
N ALA A 196 -5.91 -6.92 21.95
CA ALA A 196 -5.06 -6.75 23.11
C ALA A 196 -5.80 -6.09 24.30
N ALA A 197 -6.75 -5.19 24.04
CA ALA A 197 -7.57 -4.57 25.08
C ALA A 197 -8.65 -5.50 25.66
N SER A 198 -8.94 -6.61 24.97
CA SER A 198 -9.98 -7.58 25.35
C SER A 198 -9.41 -8.89 25.91
N ALA A 199 -8.09 -9.01 25.99
CA ALA A 199 -7.35 -10.14 26.54
C ALA A 199 -7.07 -9.95 28.04
#